data_AF-A0A3C1VGC3-F1
#
_entry.id   AF-A0A3C1VGC3-F1
#
_cell.length_a   1.000
_cell.length_b   1.000
_cell.length_c   1.000
_cell.angle_alpha   90.00
_cell.angle_beta   90.00
_cell.angle_gamma   90.00
#
_symmetry.space_group_name_H-M   'P 1'
#
loop_
_entity.id
_entity.type
_entity.pdbx_description
1 polymer ?
#
loop_
_entity_poly.entity_id
_entity_poly.type
_entity_poly.pdbx_seq_one_letter_code
_entity_poly.pdbx_strand_id
1 'polypeptide(L)'
;MCSRRLTVGKYPSWNCRQLERRLREIGCELIRTAGSHRHYSNPFRSDRLITFAWHPGDVPRGIIADIVEDLGISRDDFYFKKF
;
A
#
# COMPACT_ATOMS: atom_id res chain seq x y z
N MET A 1 3.76 -12.19 19.80
CA MET A 1 2.75 -11.25 20.32
C MET A 1 1.98 -10.66 19.15
N CYS A 2 0.76 -11.13 18.90
CA CYS A 2 -0.10 -10.61 17.85
C CYS A 2 -0.97 -9.50 18.48
N SER A 3 -0.55 -8.25 18.32
CA SER A 3 -1.26 -7.09 18.88
C SER A 3 -2.57 -6.88 18.11
N ARG A 4 -3.70 -6.89 18.84
CA ARG A 4 -5.02 -6.53 18.32
C ARG A 4 -4.97 -5.09 17.82
N ARG A 5 -5.12 -4.88 16.50
CA ARG A 5 -5.18 -3.53 15.91
C ARG A 5 -6.50 -2.87 16.26
N LEU A 6 -6.43 -1.69 16.85
CA LEU A 6 -7.56 -0.80 17.06
C LEU A 6 -7.95 -0.17 15.72
N THR A 7 -9.11 -0.53 15.18
CA THR A 7 -9.72 0.12 14.02
C THR A 7 -10.34 1.45 14.43
N VAL A 8 -9.57 2.54 14.46
CA VAL A 8 -10.15 3.88 14.63
C VAL A 8 -10.52 4.43 13.24
N GLY A 9 -11.66 4.01 12.65
CA GLY A 9 -12.15 4.46 11.33
C GLY A 9 -12.55 3.31 10.37
N LYS A 10 -13.19 3.64 9.21
CA LYS A 10 -13.71 2.67 8.21
C LYS A 10 -12.64 1.70 7.67
N TYR A 11 -11.39 2.16 7.54
CA TYR A 11 -10.30 1.39 6.94
C TYR A 11 -9.27 0.95 8.01
N PRO A 12 -8.78 -0.30 7.96
CA PRO A 12 -7.79 -0.79 8.90
C PRO A 12 -6.44 -0.07 8.71
N SER A 13 -5.66 0.05 9.80
CA SER A 13 -4.26 0.45 9.69
C SER A 13 -3.42 -0.73 9.18
N TRP A 14 -2.45 -0.46 8.30
CA TRP A 14 -1.55 -1.48 7.75
C TRP A 14 -0.09 -1.12 8.00
N ASN A 15 0.73 -2.13 8.27
CA ASN A 15 2.19 -1.98 8.25
C ASN A 15 2.74 -2.20 6.84
N CYS A 16 4.03 -1.90 6.65
CA CYS A 16 4.69 -2.02 5.34
C CYS A 16 4.56 -3.41 4.71
N ARG A 17 4.56 -4.49 5.51
CA ARG A 17 4.43 -5.88 5.02
C ARG A 17 3.02 -6.16 4.47
N GLN A 18 1.99 -5.67 5.15
CA GLN A 18 0.61 -5.82 4.68
C GLN A 18 0.36 -5.00 3.42
N LEU A 19 0.87 -3.77 3.37
CA LEU A 19 0.81 -2.93 2.18
C LEU A 19 1.52 -3.60 1.00
N GLU A 20 2.75 -4.09 1.18
CA GLU A 20 3.47 -4.80 0.12
C GLU A 20 2.70 -6.03 -0.38
N ARG A 21 2.17 -6.85 0.54
CA ARG A 21 1.39 -8.03 0.14
C ARG A 21 0.20 -7.61 -0.72
N ARG A 22 -0.51 -6.55 -0.32
CA ARG A 22 -1.65 -6.06 -1.09
C ARG A 22 -1.24 -5.53 -2.46
N LEU A 23 -0.16 -4.76 -2.54
CA LEU A 23 0.36 -4.27 -3.81
C LEU A 23 0.70 -5.43 -4.76
N ARG A 24 1.30 -6.51 -4.26
CA ARG A 24 1.57 -7.72 -5.04
C ARG A 24 0.29 -8.41 -5.52
N GLU A 25 -0.74 -8.51 -4.69
CA GLU A 25 -2.05 -9.06 -5.09
C GLU A 25 -2.70 -8.25 -6.21
N ILE A 26 -2.52 -6.93 -6.21
CA ILE A 26 -3.03 -6.02 -7.26
C ILE A 26 -2.21 -6.16 -8.56
N GLY A 27 -1.02 -6.75 -8.52
CA GLY A 27 -0.11 -6.87 -9.65
C GLY A 27 0.98 -5.79 -9.71
N CYS A 28 1.19 -5.03 -8.63
CA CYS A 28 2.34 -4.15 -8.51
C CYS A 28 3.62 -4.94 -8.23
N GLU A 29 4.69 -4.66 -8.98
CA GLU A 29 5.98 -5.34 -8.87
C GLU A 29 7.05 -4.40 -8.33
N LEU A 30 7.91 -4.89 -7.44
CA LEU A 30 9.02 -4.09 -6.90
C LEU A 30 10.08 -3.88 -7.99
N ILE A 31 10.26 -2.64 -8.44
CA ILE A 31 11.21 -2.30 -9.51
C ILE A 31 12.53 -1.74 -8.98
N ARG A 32 12.50 -1.07 -7.82
CA ARG A 32 13.70 -0.44 -7.23
C ARG A 32 13.55 -0.28 -5.72
N THR A 33 14.67 -0.43 -5.02
CA THR A 33 14.80 0.00 -3.62
C THR A 33 15.92 1.05 -3.54
N ALA A 34 15.66 2.15 -2.82
CA ALA A 34 16.59 3.24 -2.62
C ALA A 34 16.57 3.67 -1.14
N GLY A 35 17.55 3.21 -0.37
CA GLY A 35 17.55 3.38 1.09
C GLY A 35 16.33 2.68 1.70
N SER A 36 15.56 3.41 2.51
CA SER A 36 14.29 2.89 3.07
C SER A 36 13.14 2.93 2.05
N HIS A 37 13.25 3.62 0.92
CA HIS A 37 12.14 3.73 -0.03
C HIS A 37 12.08 2.52 -0.95
N ARG A 38 10.85 2.07 -1.21
CA ARG A 38 10.54 1.08 -2.22
C ARG A 38 9.70 1.71 -3.31
N HIS A 39 10.01 1.35 -4.55
CA HIS A 39 9.30 1.79 -5.75
C HIS A 39 8.70 0.56 -6.42
N TYR A 40 7.39 0.56 -6.60
CA TYR A 40 6.65 -0.48 -7.28
C TYR A 40 6.06 0.05 -8.60
N SER A 41 5.94 -0.84 -9.58
CA SER A 41 5.19 -0.57 -10.81
C SER A 41 3.70 -0.35 -10.50
N ASN A 42 3.03 0.40 -11.36
CA ASN A 42 1.59 0.56 -11.33
C ASN A 42 0.98 -0.16 -12.54
N PRO A 43 0.21 -1.25 -12.34
CA PRO A 43 -0.34 -2.03 -13.43
C PRO A 43 -1.45 -1.30 -14.21
N PHE A 44 -2.03 -0.23 -13.64
CA PHE A 44 -3.13 0.52 -14.27
C PHE A 44 -2.66 1.81 -14.94
N ARG A 45 -1.51 2.35 -14.56
CA ARG A 45 -0.95 3.61 -15.07
C ARG A 45 0.57 3.53 -15.17
N SER A 46 1.09 3.18 -16.34
CA SER A 46 2.53 2.95 -16.56
C SER A 46 3.42 4.18 -16.35
N ASP A 47 2.83 5.38 -16.37
CA ASP A 47 3.50 6.67 -16.11
C ASP A 47 3.66 6.99 -14.61
N ARG A 48 3.04 6.21 -13.72
CA ARG A 48 3.09 6.41 -12.27
C ARG A 48 3.78 5.27 -11.54
N LEU A 49 4.58 5.60 -10.54
CA LEU A 49 5.20 4.64 -9.65
C LEU A 49 4.61 4.74 -8.25
N ILE A 50 4.40 3.60 -7.62
CA ILE A 50 3.97 3.55 -6.22
C ILE A 50 5.22 3.60 -5.34
N THR A 51 5.39 4.67 -4.57
CA THR A 51 6.57 4.89 -3.73
C THR A 51 6.20 5.08 -2.27
N PHE A 52 6.82 4.33 -1.37
CA PHE A 52 6.67 4.55 0.06
C PHE A 52 7.94 4.13 0.84
N ALA A 53 8.11 4.72 2.02
CA ALA A 53 9.20 4.39 2.93
C ALA A 53 8.91 3.11 3.72
N TRP A 54 9.93 2.26 3.87
CA TRP A 54 9.89 1.03 4.63
C TRP A 54 10.46 1.25 6.03
N HIS A 55 9.56 1.34 7.01
CA HIS A 55 9.92 1.53 8.41
C HIS A 55 9.04 0.68 9.34
N PRO A 56 9.49 0.42 10.59
CA PRO A 56 8.66 -0.22 11.60
C PRO A 56 7.40 0.60 11.91
N GLY A 57 6.33 -0.09 12.29
CA GLY A 57 5.04 0.51 12.61
C GLY A 57 4.05 0.47 11.45
N ASP A 58 2.96 1.19 11.64
CA ASP A 58 1.92 1.33 10.62
C ASP A 58 2.30 2.44 9.62
N VAL A 59 1.99 2.20 8.35
CA VAL A 59 2.09 3.19 7.28
C VAL A 59 1.04 4.27 7.56
N PRO A 60 1.42 5.57 7.48
CA PRO A 60 0.46 6.65 7.64
C PRO A 60 -0.72 6.52 6.66
N ARG A 61 -1.93 6.81 7.14
CA ARG A 61 -3.15 6.68 6.31
C ARG A 61 -3.15 7.59 5.09
N GLY A 62 -2.49 8.75 5.18
CA GLY A 62 -2.30 9.66 4.05
C GLY A 62 -1.53 8.98 2.92
N ILE A 63 -0.42 8.30 3.24
CA ILE A 63 0.36 7.58 2.24
C ILE A 63 -0.47 6.49 1.56
N ILE A 64 -1.28 5.73 2.31
CA ILE A 64 -2.17 4.73 1.70
C ILE A 64 -3.23 5.42 0.81
N ALA A 65 -3.70 6.62 1.17
CA ALA A 65 -4.61 7.41 0.34
C ALA A 65 -3.99 7.74 -1.01
N ASP A 66 -2.77 8.28 -0.99
CA ASP A 66 -2.06 8.74 -2.17
C ASP A 66 -1.77 7.56 -3.11
N ILE A 67 -1.36 6.42 -2.54
CA ILE A 67 -1.16 5.17 -3.29
C ILE A 67 -2.46 4.73 -4.00
N VAL A 68 -3.60 4.80 -3.31
CA VAL A 68 -4.89 4.41 -3.90
C VAL A 68 -5.29 5.36 -5.03
N GLU A 69 -5.03 6.66 -4.87
CA GLU A 69 -5.26 7.66 -5.91
C GLU A 69 -4.36 7.42 -7.14
N ASP A 70 -3.09 7.10 -6.93
CA ASP A 70 -2.15 6.77 -7.99
C ASP A 70 -2.56 5.50 -8.75
N LEU A 71 -3.01 4.48 -8.04
CA LEU A 71 -3.58 3.26 -8.63
C LEU A 71 -4.88 3.53 -9.39
N GLY A 72 -5.59 4.62 -9.08
CA GLY A 72 -6.84 4.99 -9.73
C GLY A 72 -8.01 4.05 -9.41
N ILE A 73 -7.97 3.38 -8.25
CA ILE A 73 -9.04 2.49 -7.78
C ILE A 73 -9.73 3.08 -6.55
N SER A 74 -10.90 2.57 -6.20
CA SER A 74 -11.58 3.02 -4.97
C SER A 74 -10.86 2.50 -3.72
N ARG A 75 -10.96 3.23 -2.59
CA ARG A 75 -10.46 2.72 -1.30
C ARG A 75 -11.11 1.40 -0.91
N ASP A 76 -12.39 1.22 -1.19
CA ASP A 76 -13.10 -0.01 -0.86
C ASP A 76 -12.55 -1.19 -1.69
N ASP A 77 -12.27 -0.98 -2.98
CA ASP A 77 -11.59 -1.99 -3.81
C ASP A 77 -10.19 -2.29 -3.28
N PHE A 78 -9.43 -1.25 -2.94
CA PHE A 78 -8.09 -1.43 -2.40
C PHE A 78 -8.07 -2.25 -1.11
N TYR A 79 -9.02 -2.08 -0.19
CA TYR A 79 -9.02 -2.80 1.08
C TYR A 79 -9.74 -4.15 1.05
N PHE A 80 -10.76 -4.33 0.20
CA PHE A 80 -11.69 -5.45 0.33
C PHE A 80 -11.87 -6.30 -0.93
N LYS A 81 -11.49 -5.82 -2.12
CA LYS A 81 -11.63 -6.60 -3.36
C LYS A 81 -10.62 -7.75 -3.39
N LYS A 82 -11.03 -8.91 -3.91
CA LYS A 82 -10.10 -10.00 -4.23
C LYS A 82 -9.68 -9.86 -5.70
N PHE A 83 -8.38 -9.90 -5.96
CA PHE A 83 -7.76 -9.86 -7.28
C PHE A 83 -7.22 -11.25 -7.62
#